data_AF-A0A2X2K3U5-F1
#
_entry.id   AF-A0A2X2K3U5-F1
#
_cell.length_a   1.000
_cell.length_b   1.000
_cell.length_c   1.000
_cell.angle_alpha   90.00
_cell.angle_beta   90.00
_cell.angle_gamma   90.00
#
_symmetry.space_group_name_H-M   'P 1'
#
loop_
_entity.id
_entity.type
_entity.pdbx_description
1 polymer ?
#
loop_
_entity_poly.entity_id
_entity_poly.type
_entity_poly.pdbx_seq_one_letter_code
_entity_poly.pdbx_strand_id
1 'polypeptide(L)'
;MGYKVDMSEVHNMQKSIDSSLSAINTKVSTLSSSINNLINTEGFEGQTASSVKNYSKTFHLQSIKKIETINKDFKSDIAKSIRKFQSEVDNNASAILDEDEIKKYKKDIDDALKDVFKSSKDAKRSYFRCFRFNNSQKNKDRKLGQ
;
A
#
# COMPACT_ATOMS: atom_id res chain seq x y z
N MET A 1 -36.65 -0.10 6.39
CA MET A 1 -36.48 0.94 7.44
C MET A 1 -34.99 1.14 7.61
N GLY A 2 -34.50 2.38 7.53
CA GLY A 2 -33.06 2.63 7.58
C GLY A 2 -32.49 2.53 8.99
N TYR A 3 -31.22 2.14 9.11
CA TYR A 3 -30.48 2.15 10.37
C TYR A 3 -29.83 3.52 10.57
N LYS A 4 -29.94 4.10 11.77
CA LYS A 4 -29.18 5.31 12.09
C LYS A 4 -27.69 4.97 12.05
N VAL A 5 -26.88 5.81 11.41
CA VAL A 5 -25.42 5.63 11.37
C VAL A 5 -24.89 5.61 12.81
N ASP A 6 -24.26 4.49 13.21
CA ASP A 6 -23.54 4.42 14.48
C ASP A 6 -22.12 4.96 14.32
N MET A 7 -21.92 6.20 14.76
CA MET A 7 -20.60 6.83 14.75
C MET A 7 -19.55 6.06 15.58
N SER A 8 -19.98 5.23 16.53
CA SER A 8 -19.07 4.37 17.30
C SER A 8 -18.35 3.37 16.40
N GLU A 9 -19.03 2.77 15.42
CA GLU A 9 -18.43 1.85 14.45
C GLU A 9 -17.42 2.57 13.56
N VAL A 10 -17.76 3.77 13.10
CA VAL A 10 -16.88 4.60 12.27
C VAL A 10 -15.62 5.01 13.03
N HIS A 11 -15.74 5.39 14.30
CA HIS A 11 -14.58 5.71 15.14
C HIS A 11 -13.75 4.47 15.49
N ASN A 12 -14.36 3.30 15.66
CA ASN A 12 -13.63 2.05 15.87
C ASN A 12 -12.85 1.63 14.62
N MET A 13 -13.41 1.86 13.42
CA MET A 13 -12.70 1.69 12.16
C MET A 13 -11.51 2.67 12.07
N GLN A 14 -11.70 3.94 12.43
CA GLN A 14 -10.62 4.93 12.48
C GLN A 14 -9.46 4.48 13.38
N LYS A 15 -9.77 4.01 14.60
CA LYS A 15 -8.77 3.49 15.55
C LYS A 15 -8.02 2.29 14.99
N SER A 16 -8.71 1.41 14.27
CA SER A 16 -8.10 0.21 13.65
C SER A 16 -7.14 0.59 12.52
N ILE A 17 -7.52 1.56 11.69
CA ILE A 17 -6.67 2.14 10.64
C ILE A 17 -5.45 2.81 11.29
N ASP A 18 -5.65 3.66 12.30
CA ASP A 18 -4.58 4.35 13.01
C ASP A 18 -3.58 3.39 13.63
N SER A 19 -4.06 2.31 14.23
CA SER A 19 -3.22 1.27 14.83
C SER A 19 -2.38 0.56 13.77
N SER A 20 -2.99 0.22 12.63
CA SER A 20 -2.31 -0.44 11.51
C SER A 20 -1.23 0.45 10.90
N LEU A 21 -1.52 1.73 10.66
CA LEU A 21 -0.54 2.70 10.16
C LEU A 21 0.60 2.94 11.16
N SER A 22 0.30 2.96 12.45
CA SER A 22 1.32 3.10 13.51
C SER A 22 2.27 1.90 13.56
N ALA A 23 1.74 0.68 13.38
CA ALA A 23 2.55 -0.52 13.27
C ALA A 23 3.45 -0.50 12.02
N ILE A 24 2.95 -0.01 10.87
CA ILE A 24 3.75 0.17 9.65
C ILE A 24 4.85 1.20 9.91
N ASN A 25 4.55 2.36 10.49
CA ASN A 25 5.53 3.38 10.82
C ASN A 25 6.65 2.82 11.70
N THR A 26 6.31 2.05 12.72
CA THR A 26 7.29 1.40 13.60
C THR A 26 8.24 0.47 12.82
N LYS A 27 7.70 -0.36 11.92
CA LYS A 27 8.51 -1.25 11.07
C LYS A 27 9.40 -0.47 10.10
N VAL A 28 8.87 0.61 9.51
CA VAL A 28 9.59 1.46 8.57
C VAL A 28 10.73 2.24 9.27
N SER A 29 10.49 2.78 10.46
CA SER A 29 11.53 3.42 11.27
C SER A 29 12.62 2.44 11.72
N THR A 30 12.22 1.19 12.04
CA THR A 30 13.18 0.11 12.33
C THR A 30 14.05 -0.19 11.11
N LEU A 31 13.43 -0.33 9.92
CA LEU A 31 14.17 -0.55 8.67
C LEU A 31 15.11 0.62 8.33
N SER A 32 14.65 1.86 8.53
CA SER A 32 15.47 3.07 8.36
C SER A 32 16.71 3.03 9.25
N SER A 33 16.54 2.65 10.51
CA SER A 33 17.62 2.51 11.48
C SER A 33 18.61 1.42 11.06
N SER A 34 18.13 0.26 10.63
CA SER A 34 18.98 -0.83 10.13
C SER A 34 19.79 -0.43 8.89
N ILE A 35 19.19 0.32 7.96
CA ILE A 35 19.90 0.84 6.78
C ILE A 35 20.94 1.87 7.18
N ASN A 36 20.63 2.77 8.11
CA ASN A 36 21.61 3.73 8.63
C ASN A 36 22.79 3.01 9.31
N ASN A 37 22.52 1.96 10.08
CA ASN A 37 23.57 1.14 10.68
C ASN A 37 24.46 0.50 9.62
N LEU A 38 23.87 -0.10 8.56
CA LEU A 38 24.63 -0.65 7.44
C LEU A 38 25.52 0.40 6.76
N ILE A 39 25.00 1.62 6.55
CA ILE A 39 25.75 2.73 5.95
C ILE A 39 26.94 3.13 6.82
N ASN A 40 26.75 3.10 8.14
CA ASN A 40 27.75 3.55 9.12
C ASN A 40 28.67 2.44 9.63
N THR A 41 28.53 1.20 9.16
CA THR A 41 29.41 0.09 9.54
C THR A 41 30.85 0.37 9.08
N GLU A 42 31.77 0.43 10.05
CA GLU A 42 33.20 0.72 9.84
C GLU A 42 33.89 -0.38 9.01
N GLY A 43 33.59 -1.66 9.24
CA GLY A 43 34.16 -2.77 8.46
C GLY A 43 33.56 -2.97 7.06
N PHE A 44 32.62 -2.12 6.63
CA PHE A 44 31.99 -2.23 5.31
C PHE A 44 32.61 -1.23 4.33
N GLU A 45 33.71 -1.62 3.71
CA GLU A 45 34.60 -0.73 2.94
C GLU A 45 34.89 -1.22 1.51
N GLY A 46 35.56 -0.39 0.71
CA GLY A 46 35.87 -0.64 -0.69
C GLY A 46 34.83 -0.07 -1.67
N GLN A 47 35.17 -0.08 -2.97
CA GLN A 47 34.37 0.55 -4.04
C GLN A 47 32.91 0.03 -4.07
N THR A 48 32.74 -1.28 -3.90
CA THR A 48 31.43 -1.94 -3.86
C THR A 48 30.63 -1.52 -2.64
N ALA A 49 31.26 -1.48 -1.45
CA ALA A 49 30.59 -1.03 -0.23
C ALA A 49 30.15 0.43 -0.37
N SER A 50 31.01 1.31 -0.87
CA SER A 50 30.67 2.72 -1.14
C SER A 50 29.47 2.86 -2.07
N SER A 51 29.38 2.03 -3.11
CA SER A 51 28.24 2.02 -4.05
C SER A 51 26.95 1.59 -3.35
N VAL A 52 27.00 0.54 -2.53
CA VAL A 52 25.85 0.05 -1.74
C VAL A 52 25.39 1.09 -0.72
N LYS A 53 26.33 1.71 0.00
CA LYS A 53 26.05 2.79 0.98
C LYS A 53 25.35 3.96 0.28
N ASN A 54 25.87 4.39 -0.87
CA ASN A 54 25.29 5.50 -1.63
C ASN A 54 23.90 5.18 -2.18
N TYR A 55 23.71 3.99 -2.77
CA TYR A 55 22.39 3.55 -3.25
C TYR A 55 21.38 3.45 -2.11
N SER A 56 21.78 2.89 -0.96
CA SER A 56 20.93 2.79 0.23
C SER A 56 20.49 4.17 0.73
N LYS A 57 21.41 5.14 0.74
CA LYS A 57 21.15 6.52 1.16
C LYS A 57 20.23 7.28 0.19
N THR A 58 20.48 7.16 -1.11
CA THR A 58 19.81 7.95 -2.15
C THR A 58 18.47 7.36 -2.57
N PHE A 59 18.32 6.04 -2.54
CA PHE A 59 17.11 5.36 -2.99
C PHE A 59 16.30 4.76 -1.83
N HIS A 60 16.89 3.88 -1.01
CA HIS A 60 16.14 3.17 0.03
C HIS A 60 15.65 4.09 1.14
N LEU A 61 16.51 4.96 1.70
CA LEU A 61 16.10 5.92 2.73
C LEU A 61 15.09 6.95 2.19
N GLN A 62 15.22 7.38 0.93
CA GLN A 62 14.23 8.28 0.32
C GLN A 62 12.88 7.61 0.10
N SER A 63 12.89 6.32 -0.27
CA SER A 63 11.66 5.53 -0.41
C SER A 63 10.96 5.33 0.93
N ILE A 64 11.74 5.08 1.99
CA ILE A 64 11.23 5.02 3.37
C ILE A 64 10.57 6.33 3.78
N LYS A 65 11.23 7.47 3.56
CA LYS A 65 10.65 8.79 3.85
C LYS A 65 9.32 9.03 3.12
N LYS A 66 9.22 8.60 1.85
CA LYS A 66 7.96 8.69 1.10
C LYS A 66 6.85 7.86 1.74
N ILE A 67 7.14 6.66 2.22
CA ILE A 67 6.17 5.81 2.93
C ILE A 67 5.71 6.48 4.22
N GLU A 68 6.65 7.05 5.00
CA GLU A 68 6.31 7.77 6.23
C GLU A 68 5.38 8.97 5.95
N THR A 69 5.66 9.73 4.90
CA THR A 69 4.79 10.83 4.45
C THR A 69 3.41 10.34 4.03
N ILE A 70 3.34 9.30 3.18
CA ILE A 70 2.05 8.73 2.72
C ILE A 70 1.21 8.27 3.92
N ASN A 71 1.82 7.58 4.89
CA ASN A 71 1.10 7.11 6.08
C ASN A 71 0.57 8.28 6.93
N LYS A 72 1.36 9.36 7.06
CA LYS A 72 0.93 10.57 7.77
C LYS A 72 -0.24 11.26 7.06
N ASP A 73 -0.14 11.42 5.74
CA ASP A 73 -1.16 12.07 4.94
C ASP A 73 -2.46 11.27 4.95
N PHE A 74 -2.38 9.95 4.76
CA PHE A 74 -3.52 9.04 4.82
C PHE A 74 -4.24 9.10 6.17
N LYS A 75 -3.48 9.11 7.29
CA LYS A 75 -4.05 9.27 8.63
C LYS A 75 -4.79 10.61 8.78
N SER A 76 -4.18 11.70 8.31
CA SER A 76 -4.80 13.03 8.33
C SER A 76 -6.10 13.06 7.53
N ASP A 77 -6.11 12.50 6.33
CA ASP A 77 -7.23 12.60 5.41
C ASP A 77 -8.41 11.72 5.82
N ILE A 78 -8.16 10.55 6.40
CA ILE A 78 -9.21 9.73 7.04
C ILE A 78 -9.81 10.48 8.23
N ALA A 79 -8.99 11.10 9.09
CA ALA A 79 -9.49 11.86 10.23
C ALA A 79 -10.36 13.06 9.79
N LYS A 80 -9.95 13.78 8.74
CA LYS A 80 -10.73 14.88 8.15
C LYS A 80 -12.05 14.37 7.56
N SER A 81 -11.99 13.27 6.79
CA SER A 81 -13.17 12.67 6.15
C SER A 81 -14.20 12.21 7.18
N ILE A 82 -13.76 11.58 8.27
CA ILE A 82 -14.65 11.15 9.36
C ILE A 82 -15.27 12.33 10.09
N ARG A 83 -14.52 13.40 10.38
CA ARG A 83 -15.08 14.61 10.99
C ARG A 83 -16.12 15.26 10.09
N LYS A 84 -15.85 15.35 8.78
CA LYS A 84 -16.82 15.87 7.82
C LYS A 84 -18.07 15.01 7.78
N PHE A 85 -17.91 13.69 7.67
CA PHE A 85 -19.02 12.74 7.69
C PHE A 85 -19.87 12.86 8.97
N GLN A 86 -19.22 12.91 10.13
CA GLN A 86 -19.91 13.13 11.40
C GLN A 86 -20.70 14.43 11.40
N SER A 87 -20.12 15.53 10.92
CA SER A 87 -20.84 16.81 10.84
C SER A 87 -22.05 16.77 9.90
N GLU A 88 -22.02 15.96 8.84
CA GLU A 88 -23.15 15.81 7.92
C GLU A 88 -24.25 14.93 8.52
N VAL A 89 -23.88 13.87 9.25
CA VAL A 89 -24.80 12.96 9.93
C VAL A 89 -25.45 13.61 11.16
N ASP A 90 -24.66 14.27 12.03
CA ASP A 90 -25.15 14.89 13.26
C ASP A 90 -26.10 16.08 12.97
N ASN A 91 -25.88 16.80 11.85
CA ASN A 91 -26.73 17.93 11.45
C ASN A 91 -27.98 17.50 10.65
N ASN A 92 -28.15 16.22 10.35
CA ASN A 92 -29.29 15.72 9.58
C ASN A 92 -30.03 14.63 10.36
N ALA A 93 -31.16 14.99 10.97
CA ALA A 93 -32.03 14.07 11.71
C ALA A 93 -32.57 12.91 10.85
N SER A 94 -32.48 13.01 9.51
CA SER A 94 -32.87 12.01 8.53
C SER A 94 -31.66 11.27 7.92
N ALA A 95 -30.47 11.32 8.53
CA ALA A 95 -29.33 10.51 8.11
C ALA A 95 -29.59 9.03 8.47
N ILE A 96 -30.14 8.30 7.51
CA ILE A 96 -30.49 6.88 7.63
C ILE A 96 -29.74 6.08 6.56
N LEU A 97 -29.15 4.95 6.99
CA LEU A 97 -28.55 3.98 6.10
C LEU A 97 -29.66 3.20 5.39
N ASP A 98 -29.75 3.36 4.08
CA ASP A 98 -30.65 2.58 3.23
C ASP A 98 -30.02 1.20 2.96
N GLU A 99 -30.64 0.16 3.53
CA GLU A 99 -30.17 -1.22 3.44
C GLU A 99 -30.09 -1.70 1.98
N ASP A 100 -31.00 -1.24 1.10
CA ASP A 100 -31.03 -1.67 -0.29
C ASP A 100 -29.89 -1.02 -1.09
N GLU A 101 -29.56 0.24 -0.81
CA GLU A 101 -28.37 0.90 -1.37
C GLU A 101 -27.07 0.30 -0.82
N ILE A 102 -27.01 -0.10 0.46
CA ILE A 102 -25.83 -0.81 1.01
C ILE A 102 -25.63 -2.17 0.34
N LYS A 103 -26.70 -2.94 0.12
CA LYS A 103 -26.62 -4.24 -0.59
C LYS A 103 -26.11 -4.07 -2.02
N LYS A 104 -26.55 -3.00 -2.69
CA LYS A 104 -26.09 -2.64 -4.03
C LYS A 104 -24.60 -2.25 -4.02
N TYR A 105 -24.19 -1.39 -3.10
CA TYR A 105 -22.79 -0.97 -2.93
C TYR A 105 -21.87 -2.16 -2.63
N LYS A 106 -22.30 -3.09 -1.77
CA LYS A 106 -21.57 -4.32 -1.46
C LYS A 106 -21.38 -5.19 -2.70
N LYS A 107 -22.43 -5.34 -3.51
CA LYS A 107 -22.38 -6.09 -4.78
C LYS A 107 -21.41 -5.45 -5.77
N ASP A 108 -21.43 -4.13 -5.88
CA ASP A 108 -20.53 -3.38 -6.77
C ASP A 108 -19.06 -3.52 -6.32
N ILE A 109 -18.79 -3.49 -5.01
CA ILE A 109 -17.45 -3.76 -4.45
C ILE A 109 -17.01 -5.21 -4.75
N ASP A 110 -17.88 -6.20 -4.54
CA ASP A 110 -17.58 -7.61 -4.80
C ASP A 110 -17.27 -7.86 -6.28
N ASP A 111 -17.99 -7.20 -7.19
CA ASP A 111 -17.77 -7.31 -8.63
C ASP A 111 -16.47 -6.60 -9.06
N ALA A 112 -16.19 -5.41 -8.53
CA ALA A 112 -14.91 -4.73 -8.76
C ALA A 112 -13.70 -5.55 -8.26
N LEU A 113 -13.82 -6.19 -7.09
CA LEU A 113 -12.78 -7.06 -6.55
C LEU A 113 -12.54 -8.29 -7.44
N LYS A 114 -13.60 -8.91 -7.97
CA LYS A 114 -13.47 -10.02 -8.94
C LYS A 114 -12.71 -9.59 -10.20
N ASP A 115 -12.97 -8.39 -10.70
CA ASP A 115 -12.31 -7.86 -11.89
C ASP A 115 -10.83 -7.51 -11.64
N VAL A 116 -10.50 -6.99 -10.46
CA VAL A 116 -9.11 -6.80 -10.03
C VAL A 116 -8.38 -8.14 -9.91
N PHE A 117 -9.01 -9.17 -9.33
CA PHE A 117 -8.42 -10.50 -9.23
C PHE A 117 -8.22 -11.17 -10.60
N LYS A 118 -9.14 -11.00 -11.54
CA LYS A 118 -8.97 -11.44 -12.93
C LYS A 118 -7.79 -10.71 -13.59
N SER A 119 -7.78 -9.39 -13.52
CA SER A 119 -6.72 -8.55 -14.10
C SER A 119 -5.34 -8.90 -13.53
N SER A 120 -5.25 -9.17 -12.23
CA SER A 120 -4.02 -9.62 -11.56
C SER A 120 -3.56 -11.00 -12.04
N LYS A 121 -4.48 -11.95 -12.20
CA LYS A 121 -4.18 -13.28 -12.78
C LYS A 121 -3.69 -13.17 -14.23
N ASP A 122 -4.31 -12.33 -15.03
CA ASP A 122 -3.95 -12.12 -16.43
C ASP A 122 -2.60 -11.42 -16.58
N ALA A 123 -2.32 -10.42 -15.73
CA ALA A 123 -1.01 -9.77 -15.65
C ALA A 123 0.09 -10.75 -15.25
N LYS A 124 -0.16 -11.60 -14.23
CA LYS A 124 0.79 -12.66 -13.82
C LYS A 124 1.03 -13.66 -14.96
N ARG A 125 -0.01 -14.04 -15.68
CA ARG A 125 0.08 -14.95 -16.84
C ARG A 125 0.83 -14.33 -18.03
N SER A 126 0.69 -13.02 -18.23
CA SER A 126 1.44 -12.26 -19.23
C SER A 126 2.93 -12.17 -18.88
N TYR A 127 3.26 -11.83 -17.62
CA TYR A 127 4.63 -11.80 -17.11
C TYR A 127 5.37 -13.15 -17.30
N PHE A 128 4.72 -14.26 -16.95
CA PHE A 128 5.28 -15.59 -17.17
C PHE A 128 5.48 -15.93 -18.65
N ARG A 129 4.61 -15.44 -19.56
CA ARG A 129 4.77 -15.63 -21.01
C ARG A 129 5.97 -14.84 -21.55
N CYS A 130 6.12 -13.57 -21.18
CA CYS A 130 7.28 -12.76 -21.57
C CYS A 130 8.60 -13.33 -21.03
N PHE A 131 8.62 -13.82 -19.79
CA PHE A 131 9.80 -14.44 -19.20
C PHE A 131 10.23 -15.73 -19.93
N ARG A 132 9.27 -16.58 -20.32
CA ARG A 132 9.56 -17.78 -21.11
C ARG A 132 10.04 -17.44 -22.53
N PHE A 133 9.45 -16.44 -23.17
CA PHE A 133 9.86 -15.99 -24.51
C PHE A 133 11.30 -15.45 -24.52
N ASN A 134 11.66 -14.61 -23.55
CA ASN A 134 13.01 -14.05 -23.45
C ASN A 134 14.09 -15.11 -23.18
N ASN A 135 13.79 -16.13 -22.37
CA ASN A 135 14.72 -17.24 -22.15
C ASN A 135 14.85 -18.15 -23.38
N SER A 136 13.77 -18.31 -24.16
CA SER A 136 13.81 -19.06 -25.42
C SER A 136 14.62 -18.34 -26.51
N GLN A 137 14.58 -17.01 -26.57
CA GLN A 137 15.39 -16.22 -27.50
C GLN A 137 16.88 -16.30 -27.14
N LYS A 138 17.24 -16.06 -25.87
CA LYS A 138 18.63 -16.18 -25.39
C LYS A 138 19.26 -17.56 -25.67
N ASN A 139 18.47 -18.63 -25.58
CA ASN A 139 18.95 -19.99 -25.90
C ASN A 139 19.08 -20.27 -27.40
N LYS A 140 18.33 -19.57 -28.26
CA LYS A 140 18.52 -19.65 -29.72
C LYS A 140 19.76 -18.86 -30.15
N ASP A 141 19.97 -17.67 -29.59
CA ASP A 141 21.12 -16.82 -29.91
C ASP A 141 22.45 -17.47 -29.48
N ARG A 142 22.48 -18.17 -28.33
CA ARG A 142 23.65 -18.94 -27.88
C ARG A 142 23.98 -20.17 -28.76
N LYS A 143 23.01 -20.69 -29.51
CA LYS A 143 23.21 -21.84 -30.41
C LYS A 143 23.64 -21.45 -31.83
N LEU A 144 23.48 -20.18 -32.20
CA LEU A 144 23.85 -19.64 -33.52
C LEU A 144 25.21 -18.94 -33.53
N GLY A 145 25.78 -18.68 -32.35
CA GLY A 145 27.13 -18.10 -32.18
C GLY A 145 28.23 -19.12 -31.83
N GLN A 146 27.98 -20.41 -32.03
CA GLN A 146 28.97 -21.50 -31.95
C GLN A 146 29.11 -22.18 -33.30
#